data_AF-A0A7S1XKS7-F1
#
_entry.id   AF-A0A7S1XKS7-F1
#
_cell.length_a   1.000
_cell.length_b   1.000
_cell.length_c   1.000
_cell.angle_alpha   90.00
_cell.angle_beta   90.00
_cell.angle_gamma   90.00
#
_symmetry.space_group_name_H-M   'P 1'
#
loop_
_entity.id
_entity.type
_entity.pdbx_description
1 polymer ?
#
loop_
_entity_poly.entity_id
_entity_poly.type
_entity_poly.pdbx_seq_one_letter_code
_entity_poly.pdbx_strand_id
1 'polypeptide(L)'
;PELLAGLGALAARYRDRGVYVQSHISESVDELAFVEALHPGRRDAELFDAAGLLTDRCVMAHAVHLTDAELALFARRKTGIACCPLSNAFFAGADLPIRHCHARGVRVGLGTDIAGGYSPSILSSCRHAVTSSKIMGRNP
;
A
#
# COMPACT_ATOMS: atom_id res chain seq x y z
N PRO A 1 1.18 18.61 -1.42
CA PRO A 1 0.22 18.98 -2.49
C PRO A 1 -1.08 19.54 -1.88
N GLU A 2 -1.69 20.59 -2.46
CA GLU A 2 -2.89 21.23 -1.89
C GLU A 2 -4.05 20.26 -1.73
N LEU A 3 -4.32 19.43 -2.76
CA LEU A 3 -5.36 18.40 -2.70
C LEU A 3 -5.14 17.43 -1.54
N LEU A 4 -3.91 16.93 -1.35
CA LEU A 4 -3.59 16.01 -0.25
C LEU A 4 -3.77 16.68 1.11
N ALA A 5 -3.37 17.94 1.26
CA ALA A 5 -3.57 18.69 2.50
C ALA A 5 -5.06 18.88 2.82
N GLY A 6 -5.87 19.19 1.81
CA GLY A 6 -7.34 19.28 1.93
C GLY A 6 -7.99 17.96 2.32
N LEU A 7 -7.57 16.84 1.69
CA LEU A 7 -8.04 15.49 2.05
C LEU A 7 -7.63 15.11 3.48
N GLY A 8 -6.42 15.50 3.91
CA GLY A 8 -5.95 15.33 5.28
C GLY A 8 -6.83 16.04 6.30
N ALA A 9 -7.13 17.33 6.05
CA ALA A 9 -8.04 18.11 6.88
C ALA A 9 -9.45 17.51 6.92
N LEU A 10 -9.95 17.01 5.78
CA LEU A 10 -11.25 16.34 5.70
C LEU A 10 -11.28 15.05 6.52
N ALA A 11 -10.26 14.20 6.37
CA ALA A 11 -10.13 12.95 7.11
C ALA A 11 -10.04 13.20 8.63
N ALA A 12 -9.29 14.22 9.05
CA ALA A 12 -9.21 14.63 10.45
C ALA A 12 -10.57 15.11 10.98
N ARG A 13 -11.28 15.96 10.22
CA ARG A 13 -12.59 16.51 10.61
C ARG A 13 -13.65 15.43 10.84
N TYR A 14 -13.61 14.35 10.06
CA TYR A 14 -14.63 13.29 10.12
C TYR A 14 -14.16 12.00 10.81
N ARG A 15 -13.00 12.02 11.45
CA ARG A 15 -12.38 10.87 12.11
C ARG A 15 -13.31 10.17 13.11
N ASP A 16 -13.96 10.94 13.97
CA ASP A 16 -14.85 10.41 15.02
C ASP A 16 -16.18 9.87 14.48
N ARG A 17 -16.47 10.12 13.20
CA ARG A 17 -17.61 9.53 12.49
C ARG A 17 -17.28 8.21 11.80
N GLY A 18 -16.08 7.68 12.03
CA GLY A 18 -15.66 6.39 11.50
C GLY A 18 -15.24 6.40 10.03
N VAL A 19 -14.93 7.57 9.45
CA VAL A 19 -14.43 7.67 8.07
C VAL A 19 -13.03 7.06 7.96
N TYR A 20 -12.80 6.33 6.88
CA TYR A 20 -11.50 5.75 6.52
C TYR A 20 -10.93 6.44 5.29
N VAL A 21 -9.61 6.39 5.16
CA VAL A 21 -8.87 6.77 3.96
C VAL A 21 -8.41 5.51 3.24
N GLN A 22 -8.55 5.48 1.92
CA GLN A 22 -7.94 4.47 1.07
C GLN A 22 -7.27 5.11 -0.14
N SER A 23 -6.15 4.55 -0.58
CA SER A 23 -5.45 4.96 -1.80
C SER A 23 -4.52 3.84 -2.29
N HIS A 24 -3.89 4.03 -3.45
CA HIS A 24 -2.73 3.24 -3.87
C HIS A 24 -1.47 3.80 -3.22
N ILE A 25 -0.45 2.95 -3.09
CA ILE A 25 0.88 3.41 -2.68
C ILE A 25 1.96 2.50 -3.25
N SER A 26 2.99 3.09 -3.86
CA SER A 26 4.24 2.42 -4.24
C SER A 26 4.02 1.03 -4.86
N GLU A 27 3.10 0.96 -5.82
CA GLU A 27 2.68 -0.23 -6.55
C GLU A 27 3.71 -0.60 -7.62
N SER A 28 4.10 0.34 -8.47
CA SER A 28 4.90 0.06 -9.66
C SER A 28 6.11 0.97 -9.79
N VAL A 29 7.10 0.52 -10.56
CA VAL A 29 8.30 1.32 -10.87
C VAL A 29 7.95 2.59 -11.66
N ASP A 30 6.91 2.54 -12.50
CA ASP A 30 6.44 3.67 -13.29
C ASP A 30 5.76 4.72 -12.39
N GLU A 31 4.97 4.29 -11.40
CA GLU A 31 4.40 5.18 -10.38
C GLU A 31 5.52 5.89 -9.59
N LEU A 32 6.52 5.14 -9.13
CA LEU A 32 7.65 5.71 -8.38
C LEU A 32 8.38 6.77 -9.21
N ALA A 33 8.64 6.50 -10.49
CA ALA A 33 9.26 7.45 -11.41
C ALA A 33 8.39 8.70 -11.63
N PHE A 34 7.07 8.51 -11.73
CA PHE A 34 6.13 9.61 -11.89
C PHE A 34 6.06 10.51 -10.65
N VAL A 35 6.09 9.92 -9.46
CA VAL A 35 6.10 10.66 -8.19
C VAL A 35 7.39 11.43 -8.02
N GLU A 36 8.55 10.83 -8.33
CA GLU A 36 9.84 11.52 -8.32
C GLU A 36 9.84 12.71 -9.29
N ALA A 37 9.24 12.56 -10.48
CA ALA A 37 9.14 13.65 -11.46
C ALA A 37 8.25 14.82 -10.96
N LEU A 38 7.16 14.54 -10.26
CA LEU A 38 6.26 15.55 -9.71
C LEU A 38 6.75 16.17 -8.39
N HIS A 39 7.43 15.38 -7.58
CA HIS A 39 7.87 15.71 -6.23
C HIS A 39 9.32 15.23 -6.00
N PRO A 40 10.32 15.89 -6.62
CA PRO A 40 11.71 15.45 -6.56
C PRO A 40 12.22 15.22 -5.14
N GLY A 41 12.84 14.06 -4.91
CA GLY A 41 13.38 13.64 -3.62
C GLY A 41 12.34 13.21 -2.58
N ARG A 42 11.07 13.08 -2.95
CA ARG A 42 9.99 12.66 -2.04
C ARG A 42 9.31 11.39 -2.55
N ARG A 43 8.92 10.53 -1.62
CA ARG A 43 8.19 9.28 -1.91
C ARG A 43 6.72 9.39 -1.49
N ASP A 44 5.87 8.51 -2.02
CA ASP A 44 4.43 8.48 -1.74
C ASP A 44 4.13 8.52 -0.25
N ALA A 45 4.75 7.62 0.52
CA ALA A 45 4.49 7.47 1.95
C ALA A 45 4.81 8.76 2.71
N GLU A 46 5.84 9.49 2.30
CA GLU A 46 6.19 10.78 2.89
C GLU A 46 5.16 11.86 2.54
N LEU A 47 4.67 11.88 1.30
CA LEU A 47 3.64 12.82 0.85
C LEU A 47 2.32 12.60 1.60
N PHE A 48 1.90 11.34 1.76
CA PHE A 48 0.71 10.97 2.51
C PHE A 48 0.86 11.22 4.02
N ASP A 49 2.03 10.93 4.62
CA ASP A 49 2.25 11.17 6.06
C ASP A 49 2.27 12.67 6.37
N ALA A 50 2.94 13.48 5.53
CA ALA A 50 2.98 14.93 5.67
C ALA A 50 1.58 15.55 5.56
N ALA A 51 0.67 14.92 4.80
CA ALA A 51 -0.72 15.31 4.69
C ALA A 51 -1.61 14.79 5.84
N GLY A 52 -1.06 14.01 6.78
CA GLY A 52 -1.83 13.42 7.90
C GLY A 52 -2.78 12.31 7.48
N LEU A 53 -2.58 11.71 6.30
CA LEU A 53 -3.45 10.67 5.75
C LEU A 53 -3.06 9.27 6.24
N LEU A 54 -1.78 9.04 6.57
CA LEU A 54 -1.33 7.78 7.16
C LEU A 54 -1.73 7.71 8.63
N THR A 55 -2.80 6.97 8.90
CA THR A 55 -3.34 6.75 10.24
C THR A 55 -3.78 5.31 10.45
N ASP A 56 -4.28 5.00 11.65
CA ASP A 56 -4.89 3.72 12.01
C ASP A 56 -6.23 3.44 11.28
N ARG A 57 -6.80 4.47 10.65
CA ARG A 57 -7.99 4.42 9.78
C ARG A 57 -7.64 4.61 8.30
N CYS A 58 -6.46 4.14 7.91
CA CYS A 58 -6.01 4.18 6.52
C CYS A 58 -5.65 2.78 6.02
N VAL A 59 -6.04 2.47 4.79
CA VAL A 59 -5.66 1.26 4.06
C VAL A 59 -5.04 1.66 2.72
N MET A 60 -3.77 1.31 2.51
CA MET A 60 -3.09 1.56 1.24
C MET A 60 -2.97 0.25 0.45
N ALA A 61 -3.40 0.27 -0.81
CA ALA A 61 -3.28 -0.87 -1.70
C ALA A 61 -1.85 -1.04 -2.22
N HIS A 62 -1.50 -2.28 -2.50
CA HIS A 62 -0.25 -2.73 -3.12
C HIS A 62 0.96 -2.68 -2.23
N ALA A 63 1.53 -1.48 -2.00
CA ALA A 63 2.70 -1.26 -1.15
C ALA A 63 3.92 -2.13 -1.49
N VAL A 64 4.04 -2.53 -2.76
CA VAL A 64 5.05 -3.49 -3.24
C VAL A 64 6.47 -2.96 -3.05
N HIS A 65 6.67 -1.67 -3.31
CA HIS A 65 7.99 -1.03 -3.29
C HIS A 65 8.21 -0.13 -2.07
N LEU A 66 7.48 -0.35 -0.97
CA LEU A 66 7.79 0.33 0.29
C LEU A 66 9.15 -0.12 0.83
N THR A 67 9.96 0.86 1.21
CA THR A 67 11.23 0.64 1.89
C THR A 67 11.02 0.22 3.35
N ASP A 68 12.09 -0.26 3.99
CA ASP A 68 12.05 -0.60 5.43
C ASP A 68 11.68 0.58 6.33
N ALA A 69 12.13 1.79 5.97
CA ALA A 69 11.78 3.00 6.69
C ALA A 69 10.28 3.33 6.54
N GLU A 70 9.72 3.14 5.35
CA GLU A 70 8.30 3.35 5.08
C GLU A 70 7.44 2.27 5.75
N LEU A 71 7.89 1.01 5.80
CA LEU A 71 7.20 -0.04 6.57
C LEU A 71 7.21 0.26 8.08
N ALA A 72 8.32 0.78 8.61
CA ALA A 72 8.40 1.21 10.01
C ALA A 72 7.45 2.40 10.28
N LEU A 73 7.31 3.32 9.32
CA LEU A 73 6.33 4.40 9.37
C LEU A 73 4.90 3.84 9.39
N PHE A 74 4.56 2.89 8.51
CA PHE A 74 3.25 2.24 8.47
C PHE A 74 2.92 1.55 9.80
N ALA A 75 3.87 0.82 10.39
CA ALA A 75 3.72 0.20 11.69
C ALA A 75 3.44 1.24 12.79
N ARG A 76 4.23 2.33 12.83
CA ARG A 76 4.04 3.45 13.78
C ARG A 76 2.67 4.13 13.64
N ARG A 77 2.24 4.41 12.42
CA ARG A 77 0.94 5.02 12.13
C ARG A 77 -0.22 4.03 12.25
N LYS A 78 0.09 2.74 12.38
CA LYS A 78 -0.85 1.62 12.30
C LYS A 78 -1.62 1.60 10.98
N THR A 79 -1.06 2.10 9.89
CA THR A 79 -1.70 2.05 8.57
C THR A 79 -1.75 0.61 8.07
N GLY A 80 -2.87 0.23 7.47
CA GLY A 80 -3.05 -1.10 6.88
C GLY A 80 -2.59 -1.15 5.43
N ILE A 81 -2.14 -2.32 4.98
CA ILE A 81 -1.86 -2.62 3.58
C ILE A 81 -2.92 -3.59 3.05
N ALA A 82 -3.44 -3.34 1.85
CA ALA A 82 -4.21 -4.32 1.09
C ALA A 82 -3.30 -4.95 0.02
N CYS A 83 -2.94 -6.23 0.21
CA CYS A 83 -2.15 -6.99 -0.75
C CYS A 83 -3.04 -7.48 -1.90
N CYS A 84 -2.70 -7.09 -3.13
CA CYS A 84 -3.48 -7.38 -4.33
C CYS A 84 -2.66 -8.25 -5.31
N PRO A 85 -2.38 -9.53 -4.97
CA PRO A 85 -1.32 -10.32 -5.59
C PRO A 85 -1.50 -10.55 -7.09
N LEU A 86 -2.74 -10.64 -7.58
CA LEU A 86 -3.00 -10.81 -9.01
C LEU A 86 -2.72 -9.54 -9.81
N SER A 87 -3.10 -8.37 -9.28
CA SER A 87 -2.80 -7.07 -9.87
C SER A 87 -1.30 -6.79 -9.84
N ASN A 88 -0.65 -7.05 -8.70
CA ASN A 88 0.80 -6.94 -8.55
C ASN A 88 1.56 -7.76 -9.59
N ALA A 89 1.15 -9.01 -9.82
CA ALA A 89 1.76 -9.88 -10.81
C ALA A 89 1.67 -9.35 -12.25
N PHE A 90 0.67 -8.51 -12.56
CA PHE A 90 0.49 -7.92 -13.88
C PHE A 90 1.19 -6.57 -14.04
N PHE A 91 1.22 -5.74 -12.99
CA PHE A 91 1.58 -4.32 -13.13
C PHE A 91 2.71 -3.85 -12.21
N ALA A 92 2.93 -4.49 -11.06
CA ALA A 92 3.89 -4.02 -10.07
C ALA A 92 5.34 -4.42 -10.38
N GLY A 93 5.56 -5.43 -11.22
CA GLY A 93 6.88 -6.01 -11.51
C GLY A 93 7.51 -6.81 -10.36
N ALA A 94 6.80 -6.87 -9.22
CA ALA A 94 7.12 -7.64 -8.02
C ALA A 94 5.81 -7.89 -7.24
N ASP A 95 5.88 -8.51 -6.08
CA ASP A 95 4.72 -8.64 -5.19
C ASP A 95 5.10 -8.25 -3.76
N LEU A 96 4.10 -8.01 -2.91
CA LEU A 96 4.30 -7.54 -1.54
C LEU A 96 5.00 -8.63 -0.72
N PRO A 97 6.15 -8.34 -0.06
CA PRO A 97 6.81 -9.31 0.80
C PRO A 97 6.06 -9.44 2.14
N ILE A 98 4.91 -10.14 2.15
CA ILE A 98 3.97 -10.22 3.28
C ILE A 98 4.66 -10.64 4.59
N ARG A 99 5.55 -11.64 4.54
CA ARG A 99 6.31 -12.10 5.72
C ARG A 99 7.16 -10.99 6.32
N HIS A 100 7.83 -10.21 5.47
CA HIS A 100 8.68 -9.10 5.88
C HIS A 100 7.87 -7.96 6.50
N CYS A 101 6.68 -7.69 5.96
CA CYS A 101 5.73 -6.73 6.50
C CYS A 101 5.25 -7.14 7.90
N HIS A 102 4.85 -8.41 8.07
CA HIS A 102 4.42 -8.94 9.38
C HIS A 102 5.54 -8.91 10.41
N ALA A 103 6.79 -9.24 10.02
CA ALA A 103 7.95 -9.16 10.92
C ALA A 103 8.21 -7.74 11.44
N ARG A 104 7.72 -6.71 10.74
CA ARG A 104 7.80 -5.28 11.14
C ARG A 104 6.53 -4.77 11.83
N GLY A 105 5.56 -5.64 12.13
CA GLY A 105 4.32 -5.26 12.79
C GLY A 105 3.32 -4.51 11.90
N VAL A 106 3.48 -4.57 10.57
CA VAL A 106 2.55 -3.96 9.63
C VAL A 106 1.31 -4.86 9.47
N ARG A 107 0.12 -4.24 9.47
CA ARG A 107 -1.15 -4.93 9.24
C ARG A 107 -1.36 -5.14 7.75
N VAL A 108 -1.55 -6.38 7.32
CA VAL A 108 -1.78 -6.73 5.91
C VAL A 108 -3.10 -7.47 5.79
N GLY A 109 -3.96 -7.01 4.89
CA GLY A 109 -5.17 -7.69 4.42
C GLY A 109 -5.04 -8.08 2.94
N LEU A 110 -6.07 -8.70 2.38
CA LEU A 110 -6.12 -9.09 0.97
C LEU A 110 -7.09 -8.22 0.19
N GLY A 111 -6.68 -7.83 -1.02
CA GLY A 111 -7.51 -7.17 -2.02
C GLY A 111 -7.60 -8.03 -3.30
N THR A 112 -8.71 -7.88 -4.02
CA THR A 112 -8.85 -8.41 -5.39
C THR A 112 -8.32 -7.42 -6.41
N ASP A 113 -8.49 -6.13 -6.12
CA ASP A 113 -8.18 -5.01 -7.01
C ASP A 113 -8.82 -5.15 -8.39
N ILE A 114 -10.12 -5.42 -8.45
CA ILE A 114 -10.80 -5.38 -9.76
C ILE A 114 -10.76 -3.94 -10.29
N ALA A 115 -10.29 -3.68 -11.51
CA ALA A 115 -9.99 -4.64 -12.59
C ALA A 115 -8.49 -4.93 -12.83
N GLY A 116 -7.58 -4.41 -11.99
CA GLY A 116 -6.16 -4.78 -12.03
C GLY A 116 -5.95 -6.29 -11.85
N GLY A 117 -6.68 -6.91 -10.93
CA GLY A 117 -6.93 -8.35 -10.90
C GLY A 117 -8.26 -8.70 -11.57
N TYR A 118 -8.29 -9.74 -12.42
CA TYR A 118 -9.52 -10.15 -13.10
C TYR A 118 -10.54 -10.90 -12.21
N SER A 119 -10.12 -11.38 -11.04
CA SER A 119 -10.94 -12.27 -10.21
C SER A 119 -11.59 -11.54 -9.02
N PRO A 120 -12.92 -11.62 -8.83
CA PRO A 120 -13.59 -11.06 -7.65
C PRO A 120 -13.43 -11.90 -6.37
N SER A 121 -12.78 -13.06 -6.46
CA SER A 121 -12.72 -14.00 -5.34
C SER A 121 -11.55 -13.69 -4.42
N ILE A 122 -11.83 -13.36 -3.15
CA ILE A 122 -10.80 -13.29 -2.11
C ILE A 122 -10.08 -14.63 -1.93
N LEU A 123 -10.76 -15.76 -2.14
CA LEU A 123 -10.10 -17.08 -2.13
C LEU A 123 -9.07 -17.19 -3.26
N SER A 124 -9.33 -16.58 -4.42
CA SER A 124 -8.33 -16.47 -5.49
C SER A 124 -7.16 -15.60 -5.04
N SER A 125 -7.41 -14.43 -4.44
CA SER A 125 -6.34 -13.60 -3.85
C SER A 125 -5.51 -14.37 -2.83
N CYS A 126 -6.12 -15.18 -1.95
CA CYS A 126 -5.38 -16.05 -1.02
C CYS A 126 -4.44 -17.02 -1.76
N ARG A 127 -4.94 -17.71 -2.79
CA ARG A 127 -4.15 -18.68 -3.57
C ARG A 127 -2.95 -17.99 -4.24
N HIS A 128 -3.17 -16.83 -4.85
CA HIS A 128 -2.11 -16.07 -5.49
C HIS A 128 -1.09 -15.52 -4.49
N ALA A 129 -1.52 -15.02 -3.33
CA ALA A 129 -0.62 -14.57 -2.26
C ALA A 129 0.31 -15.69 -1.77
N VAL A 130 -0.22 -16.91 -1.57
CA VAL A 130 0.59 -18.08 -1.18
C VAL A 130 1.61 -18.43 -2.26
N THR A 131 1.17 -18.52 -3.52
CA THR A 131 2.04 -18.85 -4.66
C THR A 131 3.16 -17.82 -4.80
N SER A 132 2.82 -16.54 -4.81
CA SER A 132 3.77 -15.44 -4.95
C SER A 132 4.78 -15.40 -3.80
N SER A 133 4.31 -15.55 -2.56
CA SER A 133 5.18 -15.63 -1.38
C SER A 133 6.19 -16.77 -1.47
N LYS A 134 5.82 -17.91 -2.09
CA LYS A 134 6.73 -19.05 -2.29
C LYS A 134 7.72 -18.83 -3.43
N ILE A 135 7.33 -18.10 -4.48
CA ILE A 135 8.22 -17.74 -5.58
C ILE A 135 9.27 -16.73 -5.09
N MET A 136 8.84 -15.67 -4.42
CA MET A 136 9.75 -14.64 -3.90
C MET A 136 10.74 -15.19 -2.87
N GLY A 137 10.29 -16.05 -1.96
CA GLY A 137 11.15 -16.63 -0.91
C GLY A 137 12.20 -17.64 -1.39
N ARG A 138 12.29 -17.93 -2.70
CA ARG A 138 13.28 -18.83 -3.29
C ARG A 138 14.49 -18.11 -3.90
N ASN A 139 14.43 -16.79 -4.05
CA ASN A 139 15.58 -16.00 -4.46
C ASN A 139 16.22 -15.38 -3.20
N PRO A 140 17.40 -15.87 -2.76
CA PRO A 140 18.15 -15.26 -1.66
C PRO A 140 18.66 -13.86 -2.02
#